data_AF-A0A417IJ06-F1
#
_entry.id   AF-A0A417IJ06-F1
#
_cell.length_a   1.000
_cell.length_b   1.000
_cell.length_c   1.000
_cell.angle_alpha   90.00
_cell.angle_beta   90.00
_cell.angle_gamma   90.00
#
_symmetry.space_group_name_H-M   'P 1'
#
loop_
_entity.id
_entity.type
_entity.pdbx_description
1 polymer ?
#
loop_
_entity_poly.entity_id
_entity_poly.type
_entity_poly.pdbx_seq_one_letter_code
_entity_poly.pdbx_strand_id
1 'polypeptide(L)'
;MKASGNGAPEICVQNLLKTIRGEVPYERIKGIDRTLIDKPSETAATDLAADVEFLVETYEPRVQLSDSDLKALTAQAGDFELRASIDNIT
;
A
#
# COMPACT_ATOMS: atom_id res chain seq x y z
N MET A 1 -8.52 12.23 4.77
CA MET A 1 -8.05 13.03 3.60
C MET A 1 -7.61 14.40 4.10
N LYS A 2 -6.49 14.94 3.61
CA LYS A 2 -6.01 16.28 4.04
C LYS A 2 -6.73 17.38 3.25
N ALA A 3 -6.90 18.55 3.88
CA ALA A 3 -7.49 19.72 3.25
C ALA A 3 -6.57 20.36 2.19
N SER A 4 -5.25 20.18 2.31
CA SER A 4 -4.24 20.65 1.36
C SER A 4 -3.03 19.69 1.35
N GLY A 5 -2.16 19.81 0.33
CA GLY A 5 -0.95 19.00 0.23
C GLY A 5 -1.16 17.54 -0.19
N ASN A 6 -2.33 17.19 -0.76
CA ASN A 6 -2.60 15.84 -1.26
C ASN A 6 -1.72 15.44 -2.45
N GLY A 7 -1.03 16.39 -3.10
CA GLY A 7 -0.14 16.12 -4.23
C GLY A 7 1.29 15.74 -3.85
N ALA A 8 1.64 15.79 -2.56
CA ALA A 8 2.93 15.32 -2.07
C ALA A 8 3.05 13.80 -2.32
N PRO A 9 4.17 13.30 -2.90
CA PRO A 9 4.29 11.90 -3.31
C PRO A 9 4.02 10.92 -2.16
N GLU A 10 4.45 11.24 -0.94
CA GLU A 10 4.25 10.39 0.24
C GLU A 10 2.76 10.29 0.61
N ILE A 11 2.01 11.37 0.42
CA ILE A 11 0.56 11.39 0.65
C ILE A 11 -0.16 10.63 -0.46
N CYS A 12 0.30 10.73 -1.70
CA CYS A 12 -0.21 9.91 -2.80
C CYS A 12 -0.01 8.41 -2.51
N VAL A 13 1.21 7.98 -2.17
CA VAL A 13 1.50 6.58 -1.78
C VAL A 13 0.62 6.14 -0.62
N GLN A 14 0.52 6.94 0.43
CA GLN A 14 -0.33 6.60 1.57
C GLN A 14 -1.80 6.40 1.18
N ASN A 15 -2.32 7.22 0.26
CA ASN A 15 -3.69 7.07 -0.23
C ASN A 15 -3.84 5.82 -1.11
N LEU A 16 -2.84 5.51 -1.95
CA LEU A 16 -2.82 4.29 -2.76
C LEU A 16 -2.92 3.04 -1.88
N LEU A 17 -2.09 2.96 -0.84
CA LEU A 17 -2.07 1.83 0.11
C LEU A 17 -3.36 1.68 0.92
N LYS A 18 -4.14 2.76 1.07
CA LYS A 18 -5.44 2.75 1.76
C LYS A 18 -6.62 2.48 0.82
N THR A 19 -6.40 2.53 -0.48
CA THR A 19 -7.43 2.28 -1.48
C THR A 19 -7.53 0.78 -1.71
N ILE A 20 -8.74 0.26 -1.81
CA ILE A 20 -8.98 -1.14 -2.16
C ILE A 20 -9.31 -1.26 -3.64
N ARG A 21 -8.79 -2.32 -4.28
CA ARG A 21 -9.10 -2.60 -5.69
C ARG A 21 -10.61 -2.65 -5.92
N GLY A 22 -11.05 -1.94 -6.96
CA GLY A 22 -12.45 -1.78 -7.33
C GLY A 22 -13.15 -0.56 -6.74
N GLU A 23 -12.53 0.19 -5.82
CA GLU A 23 -13.09 1.44 -5.30
C GLU A 23 -13.13 2.55 -6.34
N VAL A 24 -12.18 2.58 -7.28
CA VAL A 24 -12.12 3.57 -8.37
C VAL A 24 -12.81 2.98 -9.62
N PRO A 25 -13.97 3.52 -10.06
CA PRO A 25 -14.81 2.88 -11.09
C PRO A 25 -14.11 2.60 -12.43
N TYR A 26 -13.19 3.48 -12.84
CA TYR A 26 -12.47 3.40 -14.11
C TYR A 26 -11.06 2.80 -13.97
N GLU A 27 -10.60 2.55 -12.74
CA GLU A 27 -9.28 2.02 -12.44
C GLU A 27 -9.39 0.93 -11.39
N ARG A 28 -9.98 -0.21 -11.79
CA ARG A 28 -10.34 -1.28 -10.86
C ARG A 28 -9.14 -2.02 -10.26
N ILE A 29 -7.99 -1.96 -10.92
CA ILE A 29 -6.74 -2.56 -10.42
C ILE A 29 -5.97 -1.64 -9.46
N LYS A 30 -6.43 -0.39 -9.27
CA LYS A 30 -5.80 0.58 -8.37
C LYS A 30 -6.16 0.29 -6.92
N GLY A 31 -5.13 0.19 -6.07
CA GLY A 31 -5.25 -0.12 -4.65
C GLY A 31 -4.75 -1.52 -4.31
N ILE A 32 -4.83 -1.86 -3.03
CA ILE A 32 -4.47 -3.17 -2.49
C ILE A 32 -5.57 -4.19 -2.78
N ASP A 33 -5.18 -5.43 -3.09
CA ASP A 33 -6.13 -6.52 -3.20
C ASP A 33 -6.79 -6.85 -1.85
N ARG A 34 -8.12 -6.71 -1.79
CA ARG A 34 -8.92 -7.04 -0.60
C ARG A 34 -8.74 -8.47 -0.14
N THR A 35 -8.40 -9.41 -1.03
CA THR A 35 -8.27 -10.82 -0.66
C THR A 35 -7.09 -11.06 0.29
N LEU A 36 -6.15 -10.13 0.39
CA LEU A 36 -4.97 -10.23 1.25
C LEU A 36 -5.27 -9.90 2.71
N ILE A 37 -6.35 -9.16 3.00
CA ILE A 37 -6.67 -8.68 4.35
C ILE A 37 -7.09 -9.84 5.27
N ASP A 38 -7.88 -10.79 4.76
CA ASP A 38 -8.38 -11.93 5.53
C ASP A 38 -7.50 -13.18 5.41
N LYS A 39 -6.34 -13.09 4.74
CA LYS A 39 -5.39 -14.21 4.61
C LYS A 39 -4.50 -14.33 5.87
N PRO A 40 -4.02 -15.53 6.20
CA PRO A 40 -2.99 -15.71 7.23
C PRO A 40 -1.76 -14.86 6.92
N SER A 41 -1.23 -14.15 7.92
CA SER A 41 -0.12 -13.20 7.74
C SER A 41 1.14 -13.84 7.13
N GLU A 42 1.39 -15.11 7.44
CA GLU A 42 2.54 -15.89 6.93
C GLU A 42 2.55 -16.02 5.40
N THR A 43 1.36 -16.08 4.77
CA THR A 43 1.23 -16.16 3.31
C THR A 43 0.91 -14.81 2.69
N ALA A 44 0.16 -13.96 3.40
CA ALA A 44 -0.23 -12.64 2.94
C ALA A 44 0.94 -11.67 2.83
N ALA A 45 1.97 -11.78 3.68
CA ALA A 45 3.07 -10.80 3.73
C ALA A 45 3.83 -10.68 2.39
N THR A 46 4.22 -11.82 1.79
CA THR A 46 4.95 -11.83 0.53
C THR A 46 4.08 -11.35 -0.64
N ASP A 47 2.82 -11.81 -0.69
CA ASP A 47 1.85 -11.37 -1.70
C ASP A 47 1.60 -9.86 -1.61
N LEU A 48 1.50 -9.34 -0.38
CA LEU A 48 1.24 -7.92 -0.12
C LEU A 48 2.45 -7.05 -0.47
N ALA A 49 3.67 -7.49 -0.17
CA ALA A 49 4.88 -6.77 -0.58
C ALA A 49 4.96 -6.61 -2.10
N ALA A 50 4.70 -7.69 -2.85
CA ALA A 50 4.66 -7.64 -4.31
C ALA A 50 3.52 -6.74 -4.84
N ASP A 51 2.36 -6.74 -4.17
CA ASP A 51 1.25 -5.86 -4.52
C ASP A 51 1.59 -4.38 -4.29
N VAL A 52 2.27 -4.07 -3.18
CA VAL A 52 2.75 -2.73 -2.85
C VAL A 52 3.78 -2.25 -3.87
N GLU A 53 4.75 -3.08 -4.22
CA GLU A 53 5.75 -2.78 -5.26
C GLU A 53 5.07 -2.43 -6.58
N PHE A 54 4.19 -3.30 -7.08
CA PHE A 54 3.43 -3.06 -8.30
C PHE A 54 2.64 -1.75 -8.24
N LEU A 55 1.95 -1.49 -7.13
CA LEU A 55 1.08 -0.34 -6.98
C LEU A 55 1.86 0.98 -6.96
N VAL A 56 2.97 1.02 -6.21
CA VAL A 56 3.80 2.23 -6.08
C VAL A 56 4.50 2.53 -7.40
N GLU A 57 5.14 1.55 -8.03
CA GLU A 57 5.84 1.73 -9.31
C GLU A 57 4.89 2.16 -10.43
N THR A 58 3.67 1.63 -10.45
CA THR A 58 2.70 1.93 -11.50
C THR A 58 2.06 3.31 -11.34
N TYR A 59 1.72 3.71 -10.12
CA TYR A 59 0.86 4.87 -9.87
C TYR A 59 1.54 6.08 -9.23
N GLU A 60 2.77 5.96 -8.73
CA GLU A 60 3.54 7.08 -8.18
C GLU A 60 5.01 7.05 -8.66
N PRO A 61 5.28 7.43 -9.92
CA PRO A 61 6.62 7.32 -10.52
C PRO A 61 7.65 8.32 -9.97
N ARG A 62 7.24 9.24 -9.07
CA ARG A 62 8.14 10.22 -8.44
C ARG A 62 8.91 9.66 -7.25
N VAL A 63 8.56 8.44 -6.81
CA VAL A 63 9.21 7.76 -5.69
C VAL A 63 9.78 6.42 -6.15
N GLN A 64 10.79 5.96 -5.43
CA GLN A 64 11.29 4.60 -5.51
C GLN A 64 10.94 3.87 -4.21
N LEU A 65 10.40 2.66 -4.32
CA LEU A 65 10.17 1.79 -3.16
C LEU A 65 11.48 1.11 -2.77
N SER A 66 11.90 1.30 -1.53
CA SER A 66 13.15 0.73 -1.00
C SER A 66 12.90 -0.49 -0.13
N ASP A 67 11.77 -0.54 0.58
CA ASP A 67 11.37 -1.68 1.42
C ASP A 67 9.85 -1.66 1.66
N SER A 68 9.26 -2.84 1.88
CA SER A 68 7.88 -2.97 2.35
C SER A 68 7.71 -4.20 3.23
N ASP A 69 7.08 -4.03 4.39
CA ASP A 69 6.90 -5.11 5.37
C ASP A 69 5.53 -5.03 6.06
N LEU A 70 5.01 -6.19 6.45
CA LEU A 70 3.79 -6.36 7.23
C LEU A 70 4.15 -6.73 8.67
N LYS A 71 4.08 -5.74 9.57
CA LYS A 71 4.43 -5.92 10.97
C LYS A 71 3.21 -6.26 11.81
N ALA A 72 3.27 -7.37 12.54
CA ALA A 72 2.28 -7.65 13.58
C ALA A 72 2.45 -6.69 14.77
N LEU A 73 1.43 -5.89 15.07
CA LEU A 73 1.37 -5.10 16.29
C LEU A 73 0.79 -5.92 17.44
N THR A 74 -0.30 -6.65 17.17
CA THR A 74 -0.89 -7.65 18.07
C THR A 74 -1.54 -8.75 17.24
N ALA A 75 -0.76 -9.78 16.88
CA ALA A 75 -1.20 -10.85 15.98
C ALA A 75 -2.48 -11.56 16.47
N GLN A 76 -2.61 -11.78 17.78
CA GLN A 76 -3.79 -12.46 18.36
C GLN A 76 -5.08 -11.64 18.24
N ALA A 77 -4.96 -10.31 18.12
CA ALA A 77 -6.08 -9.40 17.93
C ALA A 77 -6.32 -9.05 16.44
N GLY A 78 -5.50 -9.58 15.52
CA GLY A 78 -5.56 -9.24 14.11
C GLY A 78 -5.01 -7.85 13.78
N ASP A 79 -4.22 -7.25 14.67
CA ASP A 79 -3.68 -5.91 14.47
C ASP A 79 -2.31 -5.97 13.77
N PHE A 80 -2.27 -5.43 12.55
CA PHE A 80 -1.11 -5.42 11.67
C PHE A 80 -0.89 -4.04 11.07
N GLU A 81 0.37 -3.70 10.86
CA GLU A 81 0.82 -2.45 10.25
C GLU A 81 1.58 -2.75 8.96
N LEU A 82 1.07 -2.23 7.84
CA LEU A 82 1.81 -2.21 6.58
C LEU A 82 2.75 -1.00 6.57
N ARG A 83 4.05 -1.26 6.39
CA ARG A 83 5.09 -0.24 6.27
C ARG A 83 5.66 -0.27 4.86
N ALA A 84 5.84 0.91 4.27
CA ALA A 84 6.52 1.09 3.01
C ALA A 84 7.53 2.22 3.16
N SER A 85 8.79 1.94 2.84
CA SER A 85 9.88 2.90 2.84
C SER A 85 10.10 3.37 1.41
N ILE A 86 9.99 4.67 1.19
CA ILE A 86 10.08 5.29 -0.13
C ILE A 86 11.14 6.39 -0.12
N ASP A 87 11.83 6.52 -1.24
CA ASP A 87 12.78 7.59 -1.50
C ASP A 87 12.25 8.46 -2.65
N ASN A 88 12.24 9.78 -2.45
CA ASN A 88 11.90 10.72 -3.51
C ASN A 88 13.05 10.79 -4.52
N ILE A 89 12.75 10.59 -5.79
CA ILE A 89 13.75 10.59 -6.88
C ILE A 89 13.66 11.83 -7.77
N THR A 90 12.83 12.80 -7.40
CA THR A 90 12.61 14.08 -8.12
C THR A 90 13.05 15.27 -7.28
#